data_AF-A0A2K8YRW7-F1
#
_entry.id   AF-A0A2K8YRW7-F1
#
_cell.length_a   1.000
_cell.length_b   1.000
_cell.length_c   1.000
_cell.angle_alpha   90.00
_cell.angle_beta   90.00
_cell.angle_gamma   90.00
#
_symmetry.space_group_name_H-M   'P 1'
#
loop_
_entity.id
_entity.type
_entity.pdbx_description
1 polymer ?
#
loop_
_entity_poly.entity_id
_entity_poly.type
_entity_poly.pdbx_seq_one_letter_code
_entity_poly.pdbx_strand_id
1 'polypeptide(L)'
;MTKTIAILGAGNTAGAAIAHELAGAGYILLLMDKQSERCASLRLSLLNDNPLSMIEVATCARESAWEADIVVLALSEQEQAESAQAICEVVTGKRVIWIRDCPDEAPGEQLIAVHHQIELLETMLPHTRIINASLADFRYHAATLLA
;
A
#
# COMPACT_ATOMS: atom_id res chain seq x y z
N MET A 1 -17.60 11.02 -3.80
CA MET A 1 -16.58 10.68 -4.80
C MET A 1 -15.97 9.36 -4.41
N THR A 2 -15.74 8.47 -5.37
CA THR A 2 -15.04 7.19 -5.14
C THR A 2 -13.56 7.47 -4.97
N LYS A 3 -12.92 6.93 -3.92
CA LYS A 3 -11.49 7.09 -3.70
C LYS A 3 -10.70 6.05 -4.50
N THR A 4 -9.55 6.45 -5.03
CA THR A 4 -8.58 5.56 -5.69
C THR A 4 -7.46 5.21 -4.72
N ILE A 5 -7.14 3.92 -4.62
CA ILE A 5 -6.11 3.39 -3.72
C ILE A 5 -5.07 2.64 -4.55
N ALA A 6 -3.83 3.13 -4.51
CA ALA A 6 -2.70 2.39 -5.05
C ALA A 6 -2.14 1.44 -3.99
N ILE A 7 -1.91 0.19 -4.36
CA ILE A 7 -1.27 -0.81 -3.50
C ILE A 7 0.06 -1.16 -4.15
N LEU A 8 1.15 -0.63 -3.61
CA LEU A 8 2.52 -0.98 -4.02
C LEU A 8 2.94 -2.23 -3.24
N GLY A 9 3.43 -3.25 -3.95
CA GLY A 9 3.66 -4.58 -3.38
C GLY A 9 2.39 -5.43 -3.34
N ALA A 10 1.45 -5.17 -4.26
CA ALA A 10 0.19 -5.91 -4.33
C ALA A 10 0.40 -7.42 -4.56
N GLY A 11 1.52 -7.83 -5.15
CA GLY A 11 1.85 -9.24 -5.37
C GLY A 11 2.39 -9.97 -4.14
N ASN A 12 2.68 -9.25 -3.05
CA ASN A 12 3.10 -9.83 -1.78
C ASN A 12 1.89 -10.27 -0.94
N THR A 13 2.10 -11.16 0.03
CA THR A 13 1.02 -11.68 0.90
C THR A 13 0.22 -10.58 1.58
N ALA A 14 0.89 -9.55 2.12
CA ALA A 14 0.22 -8.43 2.77
C ALA A 14 -0.57 -7.57 1.78
N GLY A 15 0.02 -7.23 0.64
CA GLY A 15 -0.63 -6.41 -0.40
C GLY A 15 -1.84 -7.10 -1.01
N ALA A 16 -1.72 -8.40 -1.29
CA ALA A 16 -2.82 -9.22 -1.79
C ALA A 16 -3.97 -9.30 -0.77
N ALA A 17 -3.66 -9.54 0.51
CA ALA A 17 -4.66 -9.55 1.57
C ALA A 17 -5.40 -8.21 1.65
N ILE A 18 -4.68 -7.09 1.59
CA ILE A 18 -5.29 -5.75 1.59
C ILE A 18 -6.17 -5.55 0.35
N ALA A 19 -5.73 -5.98 -0.83
CA ALA A 19 -6.53 -5.88 -2.04
C ALA A 19 -7.84 -6.69 -1.95
N HIS A 20 -7.81 -7.88 -1.33
CA HIS A 20 -9.01 -8.66 -1.05
C HIS A 20 -9.99 -7.94 -0.12
N GLU A 21 -9.50 -7.33 0.96
CA GLU A 21 -10.35 -6.56 1.88
C GLU A 21 -11.01 -5.35 1.18
N LEU A 22 -10.32 -4.73 0.21
CA LEU A 22 -10.79 -3.51 -0.44
C LEU A 22 -11.64 -3.72 -1.70
N ALA A 23 -11.49 -4.86 -2.38
CA ALA A 23 -12.15 -5.10 -3.67
C ALA A 23 -13.70 -5.02 -3.57
N GLY A 24 -14.28 -5.41 -2.44
CA GLY A 24 -15.72 -5.32 -2.19
C GLY A 24 -16.19 -3.99 -1.58
N ALA A 25 -15.27 -3.10 -1.19
CA ALA A 25 -15.57 -1.91 -0.40
C ALA A 25 -15.91 -0.66 -1.24
N GLY A 26 -15.95 -0.79 -2.57
CA GLY A 26 -16.34 0.28 -3.48
C GLY A 26 -15.23 1.29 -3.79
N TYR A 27 -13.96 0.92 -3.61
CA TYR A 27 -12.79 1.70 -4.03
C TYR A 27 -12.35 1.34 -5.45
N ILE A 28 -11.63 2.26 -6.10
CA ILE A 28 -10.84 1.93 -7.31
C ILE A 28 -9.45 1.49 -6.85
N LEU A 29 -9.02 0.29 -7.26
CA LEU A 29 -7.74 -0.27 -6.86
C LEU A 29 -6.74 -0.24 -8.00
N LEU A 30 -5.57 0.35 -7.75
CA LEU A 30 -4.41 0.31 -8.65
C LEU A 30 -3.37 -0.64 -8.05
N LEU A 31 -3.31 -1.86 -8.58
CA LEU A 31 -2.37 -2.88 -8.14
C LEU A 31 -1.02 -2.67 -8.82
N MET A 32 0.05 -2.57 -8.03
CA MET A 32 1.41 -2.45 -8.55
C MET A 32 2.35 -3.36 -7.78
N ASP A 33 3.17 -4.09 -8.53
CA ASP A 33 4.25 -4.91 -8.01
C ASP A 33 5.38 -4.96 -9.05
N LYS A 34 6.61 -5.26 -8.63
CA LYS A 34 7.72 -5.48 -9.57
C LYS A 34 7.42 -6.66 -10.50
N GLN A 35 6.69 -7.67 -10.01
CA GLN A 35 6.26 -8.84 -10.78
C GLN A 35 4.82 -8.66 -11.26
N SER A 36 4.67 -8.01 -12.42
CA SER A 36 3.35 -7.69 -13.00
C SER A 36 2.41 -8.90 -13.17
N GLU A 37 2.96 -10.10 -13.38
CA GLU A 37 2.17 -11.34 -13.47
C GLU A 37 1.43 -11.68 -12.17
N ARG A 38 2.02 -11.35 -11.01
CA ARG A 38 1.36 -11.52 -9.71
C ARG A 38 0.16 -10.59 -9.59
N CYS A 39 0.29 -9.34 -10.01
CA CYS A 39 -0.82 -8.38 -10.03
C CYS A 39 -1.92 -8.80 -10.99
N ALA A 40 -1.57 -9.30 -12.19
CA ALA A 40 -2.55 -9.80 -13.15
C ALA A 40 -3.34 -10.99 -12.58
N SER A 41 -2.64 -11.93 -11.95
CA SER A 41 -3.26 -13.11 -11.32
C SER A 41 -4.16 -12.72 -10.15
N LEU A 42 -3.69 -11.81 -9.30
CA LEU A 42 -4.47 -11.26 -8.19
C LEU A 42 -5.72 -10.53 -8.70
N ARG A 43 -5.60 -9.68 -9.72
CA ARG A 43 -6.73 -8.98 -10.33
C ARG A 43 -7.81 -9.96 -10.81
N LEU A 44 -7.42 -11.04 -11.50
CA LEU A 44 -8.36 -12.06 -11.96
C LEU A 44 -9.08 -12.73 -10.78
N SER A 45 -8.34 -13.06 -9.71
CA SER A 45 -8.95 -13.62 -8.48
C SER A 45 -9.94 -12.65 -7.85
N LEU A 46 -9.58 -11.37 -7.71
CA LEU A 46 -10.44 -10.36 -7.10
C LEU A 46 -11.70 -10.09 -7.91
N LEU A 47 -11.60 -10.08 -9.25
CA LEU A 47 -12.75 -9.92 -10.14
C LEU A 47 -13.65 -11.16 -10.18
N ASN A 48 -13.09 -12.35 -9.96
CA ASN A 48 -13.91 -13.56 -9.80
C ASN A 48 -14.79 -13.47 -8.55
N ASP A 49 -14.24 -12.96 -7.45
CA ASP A 49 -14.96 -12.84 -6.17
C ASP A 49 -15.86 -11.59 -6.14
N ASN A 50 -15.44 -10.51 -6.79
CA ASN A 50 -16.12 -9.21 -6.84
C ASN A 50 -16.19 -8.68 -8.27
N PRO A 51 -17.10 -9.17 -9.13
CA PRO A 51 -17.13 -8.85 -10.57
C PRO A 51 -17.36 -7.37 -10.91
N LEU A 52 -17.92 -6.59 -9.96
CA LEU A 52 -18.19 -5.17 -10.13
C LEU A 52 -17.08 -4.26 -9.59
N SER A 53 -16.01 -4.84 -9.04
CA SER A 53 -14.88 -4.08 -8.50
C SER A 53 -14.09 -3.40 -9.61
N MET A 54 -13.63 -2.16 -9.36
CA MET A 54 -12.80 -1.41 -10.29
C MET A 54 -11.34 -1.65 -9.93
N ILE A 55 -10.72 -2.60 -10.61
CA ILE A 55 -9.34 -3.05 -10.31
C ILE A 55 -8.51 -3.00 -11.58
N GLU A 56 -7.41 -2.26 -11.51
CA GLU A 56 -6.44 -2.11 -12.59
C GLU A 56 -5.04 -2.54 -12.12
N VAL A 57 -4.21 -2.95 -13.08
CA VAL A 57 -2.79 -3.22 -12.83
C VAL A 57 -2.01 -2.06 -13.41
N ALA A 58 -1.32 -1.31 -12.56
CA ALA A 58 -0.54 -0.16 -12.97
C ALA A 58 0.84 -0.58 -13.51
N THR A 59 1.40 0.24 -14.40
CA THR A 59 2.68 -0.09 -15.05
C THR A 59 3.89 0.23 -14.18
N CYS A 60 3.79 1.24 -13.31
CA CYS A 60 4.85 1.64 -12.40
C CYS A 60 4.31 2.31 -11.13
N ALA A 61 5.15 2.34 -10.08
CA ALA A 61 4.79 2.93 -8.79
C ALA A 61 4.46 4.43 -8.89
N ARG A 62 5.14 5.16 -9.78
CA ARG A 62 4.94 6.61 -9.96
C ARG A 62 3.55 6.92 -10.54
N GLU A 63 3.14 6.19 -11.56
CA GLU A 63 1.83 6.35 -12.21
C GLU A 63 0.70 6.01 -11.23
N SER A 64 0.78 4.86 -10.56
CA SER A 64 -0.23 4.47 -9.58
C SER A 64 -0.34 5.45 -8.43
N ALA A 65 0.78 5.94 -7.91
CA ALA A 65 0.79 6.93 -6.83
C ALA A 65 0.27 8.31 -7.26
N TRP A 66 0.47 8.70 -8.51
CA TRP A 66 -0.05 9.95 -9.04
C TRP A 66 -1.57 9.95 -9.14
N GLU A 67 -2.15 8.85 -9.63
CA GLU A 67 -3.61 8.69 -9.80
C GLU A 67 -4.36 8.43 -8.49
N ALA A 68 -3.72 7.79 -7.52
CA ALA A 68 -4.37 7.40 -6.28
C ALA A 68 -4.55 8.56 -5.30
N ASP A 69 -5.63 8.56 -4.52
CA ASP A 69 -5.80 9.45 -3.37
C ASP A 69 -4.99 8.97 -2.15
N ILE A 70 -4.85 7.64 -2.04
CA ILE A 70 -4.16 6.95 -0.95
C ILE A 70 -3.18 5.95 -1.55
N VAL A 71 -1.95 5.92 -1.05
CA VAL A 71 -0.93 4.94 -1.44
C VAL A 71 -0.64 4.02 -0.28
N VAL A 72 -0.79 2.71 -0.49
CA VAL A 72 -0.44 1.67 0.46
C VAL A 72 0.91 1.08 0.06
N LEU A 73 1.87 1.08 0.98
CA LEU A 73 3.18 0.44 0.83
C LEU A 73 3.14 -0.91 1.55
N ALA A 74 2.92 -1.99 0.81
CA ALA A 74 2.95 -3.38 1.26
C ALA A 74 4.21 -4.08 0.70
N LEU A 75 5.35 -3.44 0.91
CA LEU A 75 6.64 -3.76 0.30
C LEU A 75 7.61 -4.29 1.35
N SER A 76 8.61 -5.05 0.92
CA SER A 76 9.77 -5.33 1.76
C SER A 76 10.58 -4.05 2.01
N GLU A 77 11.39 -4.05 3.08
CA GLU A 77 12.26 -2.90 3.42
C GLU A 77 13.13 -2.45 2.25
N GLN A 78 13.69 -3.40 1.49
CA GLN A 78 14.52 -3.10 0.32
C GLN A 78 13.75 -2.39 -0.79
N GLU A 79 12.50 -2.80 -1.05
CA GLU A 79 11.67 -2.25 -2.12
C GLU A 79 11.03 -0.91 -1.73
N GLN A 80 10.89 -0.67 -0.43
CA GLN A 80 10.26 0.52 0.12
C GLN A 80 11.05 1.78 -0.18
N ALA A 81 12.37 1.78 -0.01
CA ALA A 81 13.21 2.93 -0.32
C ALA A 81 13.16 3.27 -1.82
N GLU A 82 13.27 2.26 -2.69
CA GLU A 82 13.18 2.44 -4.14
C GLU A 82 11.82 3.02 -4.56
N SER A 83 10.73 2.51 -3.96
CA SER A 83 9.38 2.99 -4.25
C SER A 83 9.14 4.40 -3.71
N ALA A 84 9.60 4.70 -2.50
CA ALA A 84 9.51 6.04 -1.91
C ALA A 84 10.23 7.07 -2.80
N GLN A 85 11.39 6.72 -3.35
CA GLN A 85 12.11 7.57 -4.29
C GLN A 85 11.34 7.74 -5.61
N ALA A 86 10.73 6.69 -6.12
CA ALA A 86 9.97 6.76 -7.38
C ALA A 86 8.71 7.63 -7.27
N ILE A 87 8.11 7.73 -6.08
CA ILE A 87 6.82 8.40 -5.88
C ILE A 87 6.93 9.76 -5.20
N CYS A 88 8.10 10.17 -4.68
CA CYS A 88 8.23 11.37 -3.85
C CYS A 88 7.71 12.65 -4.51
N GLU A 89 7.85 12.78 -5.83
CA GLU A 89 7.38 13.93 -6.60
C GLU A 89 5.86 13.96 -6.80
N VAL A 90 5.17 12.84 -6.61
CA VAL A 90 3.73 12.69 -6.93
C VAL A 90 2.84 12.45 -5.71
N VAL A 91 3.40 12.13 -4.55
CA VAL A 91 2.63 11.85 -3.32
C VAL A 91 2.48 13.04 -2.37
N THR A 92 3.00 14.21 -2.75
CA THR A 92 2.85 15.43 -1.94
C THR A 92 1.38 15.71 -1.65
N GLY A 93 1.05 15.89 -0.36
CA GLY A 93 -0.33 16.15 0.09
C GLY A 93 -1.24 14.92 0.11
N LYS A 94 -0.75 13.74 -0.29
CA LYS A 94 -1.51 12.48 -0.22
C LYS A 94 -1.26 11.76 1.11
N ARG A 95 -2.03 10.70 1.35
CA ARG A 95 -1.85 9.78 2.47
C ARG A 95 -1.06 8.57 2.00
N VAL A 96 0.01 8.25 2.73
CA VAL A 96 0.79 7.02 2.53
C VAL A 96 0.59 6.14 3.74
N ILE A 97 0.06 4.94 3.54
CA ILE A 97 -0.10 3.92 4.57
C ILE A 97 1.02 2.91 4.39
N TRP A 98 1.92 2.86 5.35
CA TRP A 98 2.98 1.85 5.38
C TRP A 98 2.53 0.65 6.20
N ILE A 99 2.61 -0.53 5.59
CA ILE A 99 2.28 -1.80 6.22
C ILE A 99 3.55 -2.42 6.77
N ARG A 100 3.72 -2.35 8.10
CA ARG A 100 4.90 -2.91 8.76
C ARG A 100 4.89 -4.44 8.68
N ASP A 101 6.05 -5.00 8.39
CA ASP A 101 6.30 -6.45 8.45
C ASP A 101 6.80 -6.84 9.85
N CYS A 102 6.01 -6.48 10.87
CA CYS A 102 6.38 -6.65 12.27
C CYS A 102 5.12 -6.80 13.13
N PRO A 103 5.04 -7.83 13.99
CA PRO A 103 3.91 -8.00 14.90
C PRO A 103 3.88 -6.91 15.98
N ASP A 104 2.70 -6.63 16.54
CA ASP A 104 2.53 -5.56 17.54
C ASP A 104 3.31 -5.82 18.84
N GLU A 105 3.60 -7.08 19.15
CA GLU A 105 4.39 -7.52 20.31
C GLU A 105 5.84 -7.87 19.95
N ALA A 106 6.41 -7.20 18.95
CA ALA A 106 7.78 -7.47 18.54
C ALA A 106 8.81 -7.12 19.62
N PRO A 107 9.92 -7.88 19.72
CA PRO A 107 11.03 -7.56 20.61
C PRO A 107 11.62 -6.17 20.30
N GLY A 108 12.23 -5.55 21.32
CA GLY A 108 12.71 -4.15 21.27
C GLY A 108 13.59 -3.80 20.06
N GLU A 109 14.40 -4.75 19.58
CA GLU A 109 15.25 -4.55 18.39
C GLU A 109 14.45 -4.33 17.11
N GLN A 110 13.34 -5.06 16.92
CA GLN A 110 12.44 -4.90 15.78
C GLN A 110 11.66 -3.58 15.86
N LEU A 111 11.29 -3.14 17.08
CA LEU A 111 10.67 -1.83 17.27
C LEU A 111 11.63 -0.68 16.89
N ILE A 112 12.92 -0.80 17.20
CA ILE A 112 13.93 0.20 16.81
C ILE A 112 14.08 0.26 15.28
N ALA A 113 14.12 -0.89 14.61
CA ALA A 113 14.18 -0.95 13.15
C ALA A 113 12.97 -0.26 12.49
N VAL A 114 11.77 -0.50 13.02
CA VAL A 114 10.53 0.16 12.57
C VAL A 114 10.61 1.68 12.74
N HIS A 115 11.09 2.18 13.89
CA HIS A 115 11.24 3.62 14.09
C HIS A 115 12.20 4.25 13.07
N HIS A 116 13.35 3.62 12.85
CA HIS A 116 14.32 4.10 11.87
C HIS A 116 13.75 4.12 10.44
N GLN A 117 12.96 3.11 10.06
CA GLN A 117 12.30 3.07 8.75
C GLN A 117 11.25 4.17 8.57
N ILE A 118 10.52 4.53 9.62
CA ILE A 118 9.57 5.66 9.59
C ILE A 118 10.34 6.96 9.37
N GLU A 119 11.39 7.21 10.14
CA GLU A 119 12.20 8.43 10.02
C GLU A 119 12.80 8.58 8.61
N LEU A 120 13.27 7.47 8.02
CA LEU A 120 13.73 7.45 6.63
C LEU A 120 12.62 7.82 5.65
N LEU A 121 11.43 7.21 5.79
CA LEU A 121 10.29 7.52 4.93
C LEU A 121 9.84 8.98 5.08
N GLU A 122 9.79 9.51 6.29
CA GLU A 122 9.42 10.91 6.56
C GLU A 122 10.44 11.87 5.94
N THR A 123 11.71 11.52 5.97
CA THR A 123 12.77 12.29 5.29
C THR A 123 12.60 12.27 3.77
N MET A 124 12.22 11.13 3.20
CA MET A 124 12.02 10.98 1.76
C MET A 124 10.71 11.62 1.25
N LEU A 125 9.67 11.63 2.10
CA LEU A 125 8.31 12.07 1.77
C LEU A 125 7.81 13.18 2.72
N PRO A 126 8.52 14.32 2.84
CA PRO A 126 8.32 15.29 3.93
C PRO A 126 6.96 16.01 3.92
N HIS A 127 6.28 16.05 2.77
CA HIS A 127 4.98 16.71 2.61
C HIS A 127 3.82 15.72 2.52
N THR A 128 4.03 14.50 3.01
CA THR A 128 3.09 13.39 2.92
C THR A 128 2.71 12.95 4.32
N ARG A 129 1.43 12.63 4.53
CA ARG A 129 1.00 12.06 5.80
C ARG A 129 1.27 10.57 5.79
N ILE A 130 2.28 10.13 6.55
CA ILE A 130 2.63 8.72 6.70
C ILE A 130 1.84 8.13 7.87
N ILE A 131 1.22 6.98 7.65
CA ILE A 131 0.51 6.20 8.67
C ILE A 131 1.13 4.81 8.71
N ASN A 132 1.70 4.44 9.85
CA ASN A 132 2.18 3.07 10.08
C ASN A 132 1.04 2.19 10.61
N ALA A 133 0.78 1.07 9.95
CA ALA A 133 -0.22 0.08 10.35
C ALA A 133 0.31 -1.34 10.18
N SER A 134 -0.10 -2.28 11.02
CA SER A 134 0.10 -3.71 10.76
C SER A 134 -0.99 -4.23 9.81
N LEU A 135 -0.80 -5.44 9.27
CA LEU A 135 -1.86 -6.09 8.50
C LEU A 135 -3.13 -6.33 9.36
N ALA A 136 -2.95 -6.57 10.66
CA ALA A 136 -4.06 -6.71 11.60
C ALA A 136 -4.80 -5.38 11.79
N ASP A 137 -4.07 -4.27 11.98
CA ASP A 137 -4.66 -2.93 12.05
C ASP A 137 -5.50 -2.64 10.81
N PHE A 138 -4.99 -3.00 9.64
CA PHE A 138 -5.71 -2.80 8.39
C PHE A 138 -7.01 -3.60 8.36
N ARG A 139 -6.98 -4.88 8.71
CA ARG A 139 -8.17 -5.73 8.70
C ARG A 139 -9.27 -5.24 9.66
N TYR A 140 -8.90 -4.77 10.85
CA TYR A 140 -9.89 -4.37 11.85
C TYR A 140 -10.27 -2.89 11.78
N HIS A 141 -9.40 -2.03 11.23
CA HIS A 141 -9.55 -0.57 11.28
C HIS A 141 -9.36 0.11 9.91
N ALA A 142 -9.53 -0.60 8.79
CA ALA A 142 -9.41 -0.06 7.43
C ALA A 142 -10.17 1.26 7.25
N ALA A 143 -11.42 1.34 7.72
CA ALA A 143 -12.24 2.56 7.59
C ALA A 143 -11.55 3.79 8.21
N THR A 144 -10.92 3.64 9.37
CA THR A 144 -10.18 4.72 10.05
C THR A 144 -8.90 5.08 9.30
N LEU A 145 -8.17 4.08 8.80
CA LEU A 145 -6.94 4.28 8.05
C LEU A 145 -7.19 4.93 6.68
N LEU A 146 -8.37 4.71 6.09
CA LEU A 146 -8.78 5.20 4.77
C LEU A 146 -9.70 6.43 4.80
N ALA A 147 -10.05 6.95 5.99
CA ALA A 147 -10.89 8.15 6.18
C ALA A 147 -10.16 9.45 5.84
#